data_AF-A0A7V5R1T4-F1
#
_entry.id   AF-A0A7V5R1T4-F1
#
_cell.length_a   1.000
_cell.length_b   1.000
_cell.length_c   1.000
_cell.angle_alpha   90.00
_cell.angle_beta   90.00
_cell.angle_gamma   90.00
#
_symmetry.space_group_name_H-M   'P 1'
#
loop_
_entity.id
_entity.type
_entity.pdbx_description
1 polymer ?
#
loop_
_entity_poly.entity_id
_entity_poly.type
_entity_poly.pdbx_seq_one_letter_code
_entity_poly.pdbx_strand_id
1 'polypeptide(L)'
;MNYYQDITLLPDAEITLGFIWQKVYQQVHIALADNKIAENQSAIAVAFPEYGSKGFPLGRKLRLLAETQEQLEQLDIKKWLE
;
A
#
# COMPACT_ATOMS: atom_id res chain seq x y z
N MET A 1 14.04 -7.77 1.56
CA MET A 1 12.59 -7.85 1.83
C MET A 1 12.03 -9.11 1.18
N ASN A 2 11.80 -10.17 1.98
CA ASN A 2 11.32 -11.47 1.49
C ASN A 2 9.81 -11.68 1.68
N TYR A 3 9.17 -10.82 2.45
CA TYR A 3 7.74 -10.90 2.77
C TYR A 3 7.00 -9.74 2.11
N TYR A 4 5.78 -10.02 1.65
CA TYR A 4 4.92 -8.98 1.11
C TYR A 4 3.45 -9.27 1.37
N GLN A 5 2.64 -8.22 1.33
CA GLN A 5 1.20 -8.31 1.23
C GLN A 5 0.70 -7.37 0.13
N ASP A 6 -0.28 -7.85 -0.63
CA ASP A 6 -0.89 -7.10 -1.73
C ASP A 6 -2.24 -6.53 -1.28
N ILE A 7 -2.43 -5.23 -1.50
CA ILE A 7 -3.71 -4.54 -1.41
C ILE A 7 -4.22 -4.43 -2.84
N THR A 8 -5.31 -5.14 -3.15
CA THR A 8 -5.94 -5.10 -4.46
C THR A 8 -7.15 -4.16 -4.41
N LEU A 9 -7.11 -3.12 -5.24
CA LEU A 9 -8.17 -2.15 -5.39
C LEU A 9 -9.26 -2.73 -6.29
N LEU A 10 -10.51 -2.69 -5.81
CA LEU A 10 -11.67 -3.20 -6.52
C LEU A 10 -12.53 -2.02 -6.99
N PRO A 11 -12.27 -1.46 -8.19
CA PRO A 11 -13.13 -0.44 -8.77
C PRO A 11 -14.47 -1.05 -9.18
N ASP A 12 -15.50 -0.20 -9.23
CA ASP A 12 -16.83 -0.56 -9.72
C ASP A 12 -17.35 0.51 -10.70
N ALA A 13 -18.55 0.34 -11.27
CA ALA A 13 -19.13 1.22 -12.27
C ALA A 13 -19.23 2.68 -11.81
N GLU A 14 -19.44 2.92 -10.51
CA GLU A 14 -19.57 4.25 -9.92
C GLU A 14 -18.25 4.82 -9.40
N ILE A 15 -17.27 3.96 -9.07
CA ILE A 15 -16.03 4.35 -8.37
C ILE A 15 -14.81 3.98 -9.21
N THR A 16 -14.16 5.03 -9.75
CA THR A 16 -12.95 4.87 -10.56
C THR A 16 -11.76 4.40 -9.72
N LEU A 17 -10.84 3.68 -10.37
CA LEU A 17 -9.60 3.21 -9.74
C LEU A 17 -8.73 4.35 -9.18
N GLY A 18 -8.70 5.51 -9.87
CA GLY A 18 -7.96 6.68 -9.41
C GLY A 18 -8.52 7.27 -8.10
N PHE A 19 -9.84 7.27 -7.94
CA PHE A 19 -10.48 7.72 -6.70
C PHE A 19 -10.11 6.81 -5.51
N ILE A 20 -10.11 5.49 -5.72
CA ILE A 20 -9.70 4.53 -4.69
C ILE A 20 -8.23 4.74 -4.33
N TRP A 21 -7.36 4.92 -5.33
CA TRP A 21 -5.94 5.20 -5.11
C TRP A 21 -5.70 6.44 -4.25
N GLN A 22 -6.44 7.53 -4.47
CA GLN A 22 -6.31 8.73 -3.66
C GLN A 22 -6.54 8.45 -2.17
N LYS A 23 -7.56 7.63 -1.85
CA LYS A 23 -7.90 7.26 -0.47
C LYS A 23 -6.90 6.29 0.13
N VAL A 24 -6.58 5.22 -0.60
CA VAL A 24 -5.67 4.17 -0.11
C VAL A 24 -4.26 4.71 0.07
N TYR A 25 -3.74 5.49 -0.88
CA TYR A 25 -2.37 6.01 -0.77
C TYR A 25 -2.23 7.02 0.37
N GLN A 26 -3.28 7.82 0.64
CA GLN A 26 -3.30 8.70 1.81
C GLN A 26 -3.18 7.91 3.11
N GLN A 27 -3.99 6.85 3.28
CA GLN A 27 -3.96 6.03 4.49
C GLN A 27 -2.64 5.26 4.64
N VAL A 28 -2.13 4.71 3.54
CA VAL A 28 -0.82 4.03 3.55
C VAL A 28 0.30 5.00 3.93
N HIS A 29 0.28 6.24 3.42
CA HIS A 29 1.26 7.25 3.80
C HIS A 29 1.23 7.53 5.31
N ILE A 30 0.04 7.70 5.89
CA ILE A 30 -0.13 7.92 7.33
C ILE A 30 0.38 6.71 8.13
N ALA A 31 0.01 5.49 7.71
CA ALA A 31 0.46 4.26 8.34
C ALA A 31 2.00 4.15 8.40
N LEU A 32 2.67 4.49 7.29
CA LEU A 32 4.13 4.49 7.19
C LEU A 32 4.77 5.59 8.04
N ALA A 33 4.14 6.77 8.12
CA ALA A 33 4.65 7.89 8.90
C ALA A 33 4.56 7.65 10.41
N ASP A 34 3.47 7.03 10.87
CA ASP A 34 3.24 6.71 12.28
C ASP A 34 4.10 5.51 12.76
N ASN A 35 4.38 4.56 11.85
CA ASN A 35 5.19 3.36 12.13
C ASN A 35 6.64 3.47 11.62
N LYS A 36 7.18 4.68 11.48
CA LYS A 36 8.57 4.88 11.05
C LYS A 36 9.55 4.36 12.12
N ILE A 37 10.65 3.76 11.69
CA ILE A 37 11.67 3.21 12.60
C ILE A 37 12.71 4.24 13.03
N ALA A 38 12.84 5.34 12.27
CA ALA A 38 13.63 6.50 12.62
C ALA A 38 13.17 7.71 11.79
N GLU A 39 13.86 8.84 11.93
CA GLU A 39 13.64 10.00 11.08
C GLU A 39 13.84 9.64 9.60
N ASN A 40 12.78 9.77 8.80
CA ASN A 40 12.76 9.45 7.37
C ASN A 40 13.15 7.99 7.02
N GLN A 41 12.97 7.05 7.96
CA GLN A 41 13.25 5.62 7.73
C GLN A 41 12.01 4.77 8.02
N SER A 42 11.69 3.85 7.11
CA SER A 42 10.62 2.87 7.27
C SER A 42 11.16 1.46 7.12
N ALA A 43 10.66 0.54 7.93
CA ALA A 43 10.87 -0.89 7.76
C ALA A 43 10.04 -1.49 6.61
N ILE A 44 9.09 -0.72 6.08
CA ILE A 44 8.15 -1.14 5.05
C ILE A 44 8.45 -0.39 3.76
N ALA A 45 8.60 -1.11 2.65
CA ALA A 45 8.67 -0.50 1.33
C ALA A 45 7.37 -0.68 0.56
N VAL A 46 7.17 0.19 -0.42
CA VAL A 46 6.01 0.20 -1.30
C VAL A 46 6.45 -0.14 -2.72
N ALA A 47 5.70 -1.02 -3.38
CA ALA A 47 5.87 -1.34 -4.79
C ALA A 47 4.53 -1.31 -5.54
N PHE A 48 4.62 -1.11 -6.86
CA PHE A 48 3.49 -1.07 -7.79
C PHE A 48 3.62 -2.22 -8.80
N PRO A 49 3.13 -3.44 -8.47
CA PRO A 49 3.37 -4.63 -9.29
C PRO A 49 2.80 -4.54 -10.72
N GLU A 50 1.82 -3.67 -10.92
CA GLU A 50 1.11 -3.49 -12.18
C GLU A 50 1.42 -2.14 -12.84
N TYR A 51 2.55 -1.53 -12.49
CA TYR A 51 3.00 -0.27 -13.08
C TYR A 51 3.08 -0.36 -14.61
N GLY A 52 2.58 0.66 -15.30
CA GLY A 52 2.47 0.70 -16.77
C GLY A 52 1.18 0.06 -17.33
N SER A 53 0.21 -0.27 -16.49
CA SER A 53 -1.08 -0.80 -16.94
C SER A 53 -1.85 0.19 -17.83
N LYS A 54 -2.45 -0.32 -18.91
CA LYS A 54 -3.17 0.50 -19.92
C LYS A 54 -4.40 1.26 -19.39
N GLY A 55 -5.01 0.81 -18.29
CA GLY A 55 -6.19 1.46 -17.70
C GLY A 55 -5.85 2.53 -16.65
N PHE A 56 -4.82 2.29 -15.84
CA PHE A 56 -4.35 3.22 -14.83
C PHE A 56 -2.84 2.99 -14.62
N PRO A 57 -1.98 4.02 -14.68
CA PRO A 57 -0.52 3.83 -14.72
C PRO A 57 0.06 3.07 -13.52
N LEU A 58 -0.54 3.17 -12.33
CA LEU A 58 -0.09 2.43 -11.13
C LEU A 58 -0.68 1.02 -11.03
N GLY A 59 -1.60 0.66 -11.94
CA GLY A 59 -2.39 -0.57 -11.87
C GLY A 59 -3.40 -0.55 -10.72
N ARG A 60 -3.91 -1.73 -10.33
CA ARG A 60 -4.88 -1.91 -9.25
C ARG A 60 -4.28 -2.54 -7.99
N LYS A 61 -2.98 -2.84 -7.98
CA LYS A 61 -2.29 -3.46 -6.85
C LYS A 61 -1.25 -2.53 -6.25
N LEU A 62 -1.32 -2.41 -4.93
CA LEU A 62 -0.28 -1.84 -4.10
C LEU A 62 0.37 -2.96 -3.29
N ARG A 63 1.69 -3.07 -3.31
CA ARG A 63 2.43 -4.07 -2.55
C ARG A 63 3.20 -3.42 -1.42
N LEU A 64 3.02 -3.94 -0.21
CA LEU A 64 3.84 -3.62 0.94
C LEU A 64 4.87 -4.73 1.13
N LEU A 65 6.14 -4.35 1.27
CA LEU A 65 7.30 -5.24 1.36
C LEU A 65 7.97 -5.05 2.72
N ALA A 66 8.45 -6.14 3.31
CA ALA A 66 9.17 -6.10 4.58
C ALA A 66 10.28 -7.16 4.63
N GLU A 67 11.21 -7.00 5.57
CA GLU A 67 12.26 -7.98 5.82
C GLU A 67 11.76 -9.20 6.56
N THR A 68 10.81 -9.01 7.49
CA THR A 68 10.14 -10.08 8.24
C THR A 68 8.61 -10.01 8.10
N GLN A 69 7.93 -11.12 8.35
CA GLN A 69 6.47 -11.16 8.42
C GLN A 69 5.94 -10.27 9.55
N GLU A 70 6.61 -10.30 10.71
CA GLU A 70 6.21 -9.56 11.90
C GLU A 70 6.13 -8.05 11.66
N GLN A 71 6.99 -7.50 10.79
CA GLN A 71 6.92 -6.09 10.41
C GLN A 71 5.62 -5.73 9.68
N LEU A 72 5.11 -6.62 8.82
CA LEU A 72 3.81 -6.42 8.14
C LEU A 72 2.64 -6.60 9.10
N GLU A 73 2.76 -7.54 10.04
CA GLU A 73 1.76 -7.80 11.08
C GLU A 73 1.68 -6.63 12.08
N GLN A 74 2.81 -6.05 12.47
CA GLN A 74 2.89 -4.88 13.35
C GLN A 74 2.32 -3.62 12.69
N LEU A 75 2.58 -3.42 11.40
CA LEU A 75 1.98 -2.31 10.65
C LEU A 75 0.44 -2.40 10.64
N ASP A 76 -0.08 -3.63 10.60
CA ASP A 76 -1.50 -3.96 10.59
C ASP A 76 -2.31 -3.07 9.63
N ILE A 77 -1.92 -3.09 8.34
CA ILE A 77 -2.41 -2.11 7.36
C ILE A 77 -3.94 -2.03 7.27
N LYS A 78 -4.64 -3.10 7.66
CA LYS A 78 -6.11 -3.15 7.64
C LYS A 78 -6.71 -2.06 8.52
N LYS A 79 -6.15 -1.80 9.71
CA LYS A 79 -6.62 -0.74 10.64
C LYS A 79 -6.62 0.67 10.04
N TRP A 80 -5.77 0.89 9.04
CA TRP A 80 -5.65 2.18 8.37
C TRP A 80 -6.61 2.32 7.19
N LEU A 81 -7.18 1.21 6.71
CA LEU A 81 -8.04 1.14 5.54
C LEU A 81 -9.52 0.89 5.89
N GLU A 82 -9.87 0.86 7.18
CA GLU A 82 -11.24 0.78 7.69
C GLU A 82 -12.07 2.04 7.41
#